data_AF-X8J5A1-F1
#
_entry.id   AF-X8J5A1-F1
#
_cell.length_a   1.000
_cell.length_b   1.000
_cell.length_c   1.000
_cell.angle_alpha   90.00
_cell.angle_beta   90.00
_cell.angle_gamma   90.00
#
_symmetry.space_group_name_H-M   'P 1'
#
loop_
_entity.id
_entity.type
_entity.pdbx_description
1 polymer ?
#
loop_
_entity_poly.entity_id
_entity_poly.type
_entity_poly.pdbx_seq_one_letter_code
_entity_poly.pdbx_strand_id
1 'polypeptide(L)' 'MGAPIRLHRLLQGAKDDGTRERLRKGAARLMDLLGMGKQYKVMGVTSGEKQGQVYPFGV' A
#
# COMPACT_ATOMS: atom_id res chain seq x y z
N MET A 1 0.64 -0.47 6.86
CA MET A 1 0.12 -1.59 6.05
C MET A 1 1.25 -2.29 5.30
N GLY A 2 1.34 -3.62 5.35
CA GLY A 2 2.43 -4.43 4.77
C GLY A 2 2.44 -4.54 3.23
N ALA A 3 2.11 -3.47 2.51
CA ALA A 3 2.04 -3.48 1.04
C ALA A 3 3.35 -3.88 0.34
N PRO A 4 4.55 -3.48 0.80
CA PRO A 4 5.82 -3.93 0.20
C PRO A 4 6.02 -5.45 0.28
N ILE A 5 5.60 -6.08 1.38
CA ILE A 5 5.71 -7.54 1.57
C ILE A 5 4.80 -8.27 0.58
N ARG A 6 3.59 -7.76 0.35
CA ARG A 6 2.67 -8.33 -0.63
C ARG A 6 3.20 -8.17 -2.05
N LEU A 7 3.75 -7.00 -2.38
CA LEU A 7 4.37 -6.77 -3.70
C LEU A 7 5.50 -7.76 -3.97
N HIS A 8 6.38 -7.98 -3.00
CA HIS A 8 7.47 -8.94 -3.14
C HIS A 8 6.97 -10.35 -3.48
N ARG A 9 5.95 -10.84 -2.76
CA ARG A 9 5.33 -12.15 -3.06
C ARG A 9 4.68 -12.20 -4.44
N LEU A 10 4.03 -11.11 -4.88
CA LEU A 10 3.42 -11.04 -6.21
C LEU A 10 4.47 -11.06 -7.32
N LEU A 11 5.61 -10.39 -7.13
CA LEU A 11 6.71 -10.41 -8.08
C LEU A 11 7.36 -11.80 -8.17
N GLN A 12 7.50 -12.50 -7.05
CA GLN A 12 7.99 -13.88 -7.03
C GLN A 12 7.07 -14.86 -7.77
N GLY A 13 5.75 -14.65 -7.69
CA GLY A 13 4.75 -15.50 -8.36
C GLY A 13 4.46 -15.15 -9.83
N ALA A 14 4.98 -14.01 -10.32
CA ALA A 14 4.73 -13.57 -11.70
C ALA A 14 5.53 -14.42 -12.70
N LYS A 15 4.80 -15.04 -13.62
CA LYS A 15 5.34 -15.98 -14.63
C LYS A 15 5.97 -15.29 -15.83
N ASP A 16 5.51 -14.09 -16.16
CA ASP A 16 5.95 -13.29 -17.30
C ASP A 16 6.47 -11.91 -16.86
N ASP A 17 7.45 -11.40 -17.61
CA ASP A 17 8.08 -10.12 -17.29
C ASP A 17 7.13 -8.93 -17.50
N GLY A 18 6.18 -9.03 -18.43
CA GLY A 18 5.14 -8.01 -18.62
C GLY A 18 4.27 -7.80 -17.38
N THR A 19 3.93 -8.88 -16.68
CA THR A 19 3.20 -8.82 -15.40
C THR A 19 4.06 -8.24 -14.29
N ARG A 20 5.35 -8.58 -14.23
CA ARG A 20 6.29 -7.98 -13.26
C ARG A 20 6.40 -6.48 -13.44
N GLU A 21 6.54 -6.03 -14.69
CA GLU A 21 6.59 -4.61 -15.08
C GLU A 21 5.34 -3.86 -14.61
N ARG A 22 4.14 -4.41 -14.92
CA ARG A 22 2.86 -3.82 -14.51
C ARG A 22 2.72 -3.71 -12.99
N LEU A 23 3.12 -4.75 -12.26
CA LEU A 23 3.08 -4.75 -10.79
C LEU A 23 4.01 -3.70 -10.19
N ARG A 24 5.24 -3.57 -10.71
CA ARG A 24 6.19 -2.54 -10.27
C ARG A 24 5.66 -1.14 -10.53
N LYS A 25 5.15 -0.88 -11.73
CA LYS A 25 4.63 0.44 -12.13
C LYS A 25 3.41 0.86 -11.30
N GLY A 26 2.49 -0.07 -11.06
CA GLY A 26 1.33 0.16 -10.20
C GLY A 26 1.72 0.44 -8.75
N ALA A 27 2.66 -0.33 -8.22
CA ALA A 27 3.19 -0.13 -6.87
C ALA A 27 3.88 1.23 -6.70
N ALA A 28 4.72 1.64 -7.66
CA ALA A 28 5.36 2.95 -7.65
C ALA A 28 4.31 4.07 -7.65
N ARG A 29 3.30 4.01 -8.51
CA ARG A 29 2.24 5.04 -8.54
C ARG A 29 1.51 5.21 -7.20
N LEU A 30 1.24 4.11 -6.52
CA LEU A 30 0.47 4.10 -5.27
C LEU A 30 1.31 4.49 -4.04
N MET A 31 2.58 4.10 -4.00
CA MET A 31 3.42 4.23 -2.79
C MET A 31 4.49 5.31 -2.88
N ASP A 32 4.89 5.74 -4.09
CA ASP A 32 5.96 6.72 -4.25
C ASP A 32 5.52 8.12 -3.80
N LEU A 33 6.44 8.85 -3.18
CA LEU A 33 6.28 10.20 -2.65
C LEU A 33 6.19 11.26 -3.77
N LEU A 34 6.70 10.92 -4.95
CA LEU A 34 6.50 11.69 -6.19
C LEU A 34 5.14 11.39 -6.86
N GLY A 35 4.41 10.37 -6.38
CA GLY A 35 3.10 9.95 -6.85
C GLY A 35 1.99 10.20 -5.83
N MET A 36 1.06 9.24 -5.72
CA MET A 36 -0.14 9.38 -4.90
C MET A 36 0.14 9.28 -3.39
N GLY A 37 1.28 8.71 -2.99
CA GLY A 37 1.60 8.44 -1.58
C GLY A 37 1.71 9.70 -0.70
N LYS A 38 2.04 10.85 -1.30
CA LYS A 38 2.09 12.14 -0.58
C LYS A 38 0.79 12.93 -0.70
N GLN A 39 0.13 12.85 -1.86
CA GLN A 39 -1.06 13.64 -2.21
C GLN A 39 -2.34 13.10 -1.58
N TYR A 40 -2.52 11.77 -1.55
CA TYR A 40 -3.72 11.16 -0.99
C TYR A 40 -3.59 10.96 0.51
N LYS A 41 -4.64 11.34 1.25
CA LYS A 41 -4.75 11.15 2.69
C LYS A 41 -5.90 10.20 2.98
N VAL A 42 -5.74 9.36 3.99
CA VAL A 42 -6.77 8.42 4.45
C VAL A 42 -7.10 8.78 5.89
N MET A 43 -8.39 8.86 6.22
CA MET A 43 -8.89 9.14 7.57
C MET A 43 -9.79 7.98 8.00
N GLY A 44 -9.55 7.45 9.19
CA GLY A 44 -10.43 6.47 9.83
C GLY A 44 -11.37 7.15 10.81
N VAL A 45 -12.67 6.89 10.70
CA VAL A 45 -13.68 7.31 11.68
C VAL A 45 -14.13 6.06 12.46
N THR A 46 -14.08 6.12 13.78
CA THR A 46 -14.40 5.00 14.68
C THR A 46 -15.24 5.47 15.86
N SER A 47 -15.96 4.55 16.51
CA SER A 47 -16.65 4.81 17.77
C SER A 47 -15.64 5.02 18.89
N GLY A 48 -15.95 5.92 19.83
CA GLY A 48 -15.01 6.50 20.80
C GLY A 48 -14.23 5.50 21.66
N GLU A 49 -14.69 4.26 21.78
CA GLU A 49 -14.06 3.20 22.58
C GLU A 49 -12.78 2.61 21.95
N LYS A 50 -12.51 2.88 20.66
CA LYS A 50 -11.36 2.32 19.92
C LYS A 50 -10.33 3.37 19.47
N GLN A 51 -10.32 4.54 20.10
CA GLN A 51 -9.28 5.54 19.87
C GLN A 51 -7.90 4.91 20.14
N GLY A 52 -7.10 4.79 19.07
CA GLY A 52 -5.72 4.29 19.13
C GLY A 52 -5.50 2.82 18.78
N GLN A 53 -6.54 2.03 18.50
CA GLN A 53 -6.41 0.65 18.01
C GLN A 53 -6.79 0.49 16.53
N VAL A 54 -6.89 1.58 15.79
CA VAL A 54 -7.36 1.55 14.39
C VAL A 54 -6.22 1.27 13.44
N TYR A 55 -5.96 0.00 13.13
CA TYR A 55 -5.06 -0.34 12.04
C TYR A 55 -5.56 0.25 10.70
N PRO A 56 -4.69 0.86 9.86
CA PRO A 56 -3.23 0.94 9.96
C PRO A 56 -2.70 2.22 10.60
N PHE A 57 -3.55 3.04 11.19
CA PHE A 57 -3.19 4.29 11.84
C PHE A 57 -2.60 3.97 13.21
N GLY A 58 -1.28 3.80 13.26
CA GLY A 58 -0.55 3.78 14.53
C GLY A 58 -0.62 5.15 15.20
N VAL A 59 -0.77 5.16 16.52
CA VAL A 59 -0.68 6.37 17.35
C VAL A 59 0.79 6.73 17.53
#